data_AF-A0A8H7BK53-F1
#
_entry.id   AF-A0A8H7BK53-F1
#
_cell.length_a   1.000
_cell.length_b   1.000
_cell.length_c   1.000
_cell.angle_alpha   90.00
_cell.angle_beta   90.00
_cell.angle_gamma   90.00
#
_symmetry.space_group_name_H-M   'P 1'
#
loop_
_entity.id
_entity.type
_entity.pdbx_description
1 polymer ?
#
loop_
_entity_poly.entity_id
_entity_poly.type
_entity_poly.pdbx_seq_one_letter_code
_entity_poly.pdbx_strand_id
1 'polypeptide(L)'
;MAQLITGEVATLLREIFIIIEQRADDWVNVIPEALVLKNQCSVVDAILPHIDTGLDEDSLQYRCMATIKTILESARDEIEEFIRRDTKERHLLGKVFWNSKRVFLATWYRESFKNKSDALAESIRDITMYMNLGDCFRKVTVDHVKDLLSPASYEFWMKHVGSNVSDNNAWAIFIQQYQIIYGRLSEDMIESIRRVACVNGTDLTVYGFIRITKEYGFPIDVDRLPPLPLSNVVMSEEGRMEIAKMVMSLMSDFSSKEMHQSFIRVELWYKGVNREDKDALQKRADEWAECIVASRNAEHKTELHLAVEELDYSRKTISLFYQRYMVIWRIGRVSREMLSDVDFPGKARIRSFLRYIYPLDYANYRIVIRQDPAKWDHRSPKVYKFLKELL
;
A
#
# COMPACT_ATOMS: atom_id res chain seq x y z
N MET A 1 6.48 6.61 -30.04
CA MET A 1 5.03 6.66 -29.78
C MET A 1 4.65 7.73 -28.75
N ALA A 2 5.43 7.94 -27.68
CA ALA A 2 5.19 9.03 -26.72
C ALA A 2 5.10 10.46 -27.30
N GLN A 3 5.99 10.86 -28.22
CA GLN A 3 5.89 12.14 -28.96
C GLN A 3 4.58 12.30 -29.74
N LEU A 4 3.97 11.20 -30.16
CA LEU A 4 2.70 11.20 -30.90
C LEU A 4 1.55 11.59 -29.98
N ILE A 5 1.49 11.00 -28.78
CA ILE A 5 0.41 11.24 -27.81
C ILE A 5 0.45 12.66 -27.25
N THR A 6 1.64 13.18 -26.90
CA THR A 6 1.76 14.57 -26.44
C THR A 6 1.35 15.58 -27.52
N GLY A 7 1.65 15.28 -28.79
CA GLY A 7 1.23 16.10 -29.93
C GLY A 7 -0.27 16.05 -30.21
N GLU A 8 -0.88 14.86 -30.10
CA GLU A 8 -2.32 14.67 -30.23
C GLU A 8 -3.10 15.36 -29.11
N VAL A 9 -2.65 15.25 -27.86
CA VAL A 9 -3.27 15.96 -26.72
C VAL A 9 -3.18 17.47 -26.89
N ALA A 10 -2.02 17.99 -27.31
CA ALA A 10 -1.88 19.42 -27.60
C ALA A 10 -2.83 19.90 -28.71
N THR A 11 -3.10 19.05 -29.71
CA THR A 11 -4.04 19.36 -30.79
C THR A 11 -5.48 19.39 -30.27
N LEU A 12 -5.89 18.36 -29.51
CA LEU A 12 -7.22 18.28 -28.91
C LEU A 12 -7.52 19.43 -27.94
N LEU A 13 -6.53 19.85 -27.13
CA LEU A 13 -6.68 21.01 -26.26
C LEU A 13 -6.95 22.28 -27.05
N ARG A 14 -6.21 22.52 -28.15
CA ARG A 14 -6.45 23.67 -29.03
C ARG A 14 -7.85 23.64 -29.64
N GLU A 15 -8.32 22.48 -30.11
CA GLU A 15 -9.68 22.32 -30.63
C GLU A 15 -10.73 22.67 -29.58
N ILE A 16 -10.62 22.10 -28.38
CA ILE A 16 -11.54 22.34 -27.27
C ILE A 16 -11.51 23.81 -26.83
N PHE A 17 -10.33 24.43 -26.74
CA PHE A 17 -10.23 25.85 -26.40
C PHE A 17 -10.90 26.73 -27.43
N ILE A 18 -10.65 26.50 -28.73
CA ILE A 18 -11.28 27.26 -29.81
C ILE A 18 -12.81 27.15 -29.72
N ILE A 19 -13.33 25.93 -29.52
CA ILE A 19 -14.77 25.69 -29.47
C ILE A 19 -15.41 26.36 -28.24
N ILE A 20 -14.79 26.20 -27.06
CA ILE A 20 -15.32 26.79 -25.83
C ILE A 20 -15.18 28.31 -25.84
N GLU A 21 -14.05 28.88 -26.32
CA GLU A 21 -13.84 30.33 -26.37
C GLU A 21 -14.79 31.07 -27.29
N GLN A 22 -15.09 30.49 -28.45
CA GLN A 22 -16.07 31.05 -29.37
C GLN A 22 -17.49 31.12 -28.78
N ARG A 23 -17.75 30.42 -27.68
CA ARG A 23 -19.08 30.26 -27.06
C ARG A 23 -19.10 30.51 -25.55
N ALA A 24 -17.99 30.94 -24.96
CA ALA A 24 -17.81 31.00 -23.51
C ALA A 24 -18.84 31.93 -22.85
N ASP A 25 -19.04 33.12 -23.43
CA ASP A 25 -19.99 34.12 -22.94
C ASP A 25 -21.44 33.60 -22.93
N ASP A 26 -21.79 32.79 -23.93
CA ASP A 26 -23.10 32.16 -24.04
C ASP A 26 -23.29 31.03 -23.02
N TRP A 27 -22.21 30.44 -22.51
CA TRP A 27 -22.22 29.22 -21.68
C TRP A 27 -22.13 29.52 -20.19
N VAL A 28 -21.55 30.65 -19.77
CA VAL A 28 -21.40 31.03 -18.35
C VAL A 28 -22.71 30.91 -17.57
N ASN A 29 -23.83 31.29 -18.20
CA ASN A 29 -25.15 31.30 -17.57
C ASN A 29 -25.92 29.98 -17.70
N VAL A 30 -25.43 29.05 -18.53
CA VAL A 30 -26.20 27.89 -18.99
C VAL A 30 -25.54 26.58 -18.52
N ILE A 31 -24.23 26.46 -18.62
CA ILE A 31 -23.44 25.29 -18.19
C ILE A 31 -22.13 25.76 -17.52
N PRO A 32 -22.16 26.11 -16.22
CA PRO A 32 -20.97 26.51 -15.48
C PRO A 32 -19.84 25.47 -15.52
N GLU A 33 -20.18 24.18 -15.55
CA GLU A 33 -19.24 23.06 -15.53
C GLU A 33 -18.37 22.97 -16.79
N ALA A 34 -18.85 23.47 -17.93
CA ALA A 34 -18.04 23.53 -19.15
C ALA A 34 -16.91 24.58 -19.04
N LEU A 35 -17.11 25.64 -18.26
CA LEU A 35 -16.05 26.62 -17.96
C LEU A 35 -15.02 26.02 -17.00
N VAL A 36 -15.47 25.21 -16.02
CA VAL A 36 -14.56 24.46 -15.14
C VAL A 36 -13.71 23.49 -15.97
N LEU A 37 -14.33 22.77 -16.91
CA LEU A 37 -13.62 21.90 -17.85
C LEU A 37 -12.59 22.67 -18.68
N LYS A 38 -12.93 23.86 -19.19
CA LYS A 38 -11.98 24.74 -19.88
C LYS A 38 -10.78 25.09 -19.00
N ASN A 39 -11.01 25.47 -17.75
CA ASN A 39 -9.94 25.81 -16.82
C ASN A 39 -9.02 24.61 -16.56
N GLN A 40 -9.59 23.40 -16.44
CA GLN A 40 -8.79 22.18 -16.30
C GLN A 40 -7.95 21.92 -17.56
N CYS A 41 -8.53 22.09 -18.76
CA CYS A 41 -7.77 22.02 -20.00
C CYS A 41 -6.59 23.01 -20.02
N SER A 42 -6.75 24.24 -19.51
CA SER A 42 -5.66 25.24 -19.41
C SER A 42 -4.54 24.79 -18.49
N VAL A 43 -4.86 24.04 -17.44
CA VAL A 43 -3.85 23.43 -16.58
C VAL A 43 -3.12 22.31 -17.32
N VAL A 44 -3.82 21.48 -18.11
CA VAL A 44 -3.17 20.47 -18.97
C VAL A 44 -2.19 21.12 -19.96
N ASP A 45 -2.61 22.19 -20.63
CA ASP A 45 -1.77 22.92 -21.59
C ASP A 45 -0.49 23.48 -20.94
N ALA A 46 -0.60 23.96 -19.69
CA ALA A 46 0.54 24.46 -18.93
C ALA A 46 1.52 23.36 -18.50
N ILE A 47 1.06 22.14 -18.23
CA ILE A 47 1.94 21.03 -17.82
C ILE A 47 2.58 20.30 -19.00
N LEU A 48 1.95 20.32 -20.18
CA LEU A 48 2.42 19.61 -21.38
C LEU A 48 3.90 19.85 -21.73
N PRO A 49 4.44 21.08 -21.72
CA PRO A 49 5.85 21.34 -22.03
C PRO A 49 6.85 20.70 -21.07
N HIS A 50 6.38 20.31 -19.88
CA HIS A 50 7.20 19.77 -18.80
C HIS A 50 7.14 18.23 -18.72
N ILE A 51 6.36 17.59 -19.58
CA ILE A 51 6.26 16.13 -19.67
C ILE A 51 7.35 15.64 -20.62
N ASP A 52 8.13 14.65 -20.19
CA ASP A 52 9.17 14.05 -21.03
C ASP A 52 8.54 13.44 -22.29
N THR A 53 9.13 13.68 -23.44
CA THR A 53 8.62 13.18 -24.74
C THR A 53 9.09 11.76 -25.04
N GLY A 54 9.99 11.21 -24.23
CA GLY A 54 10.52 9.85 -24.29
C GLY A 54 9.81 8.84 -23.38
N LEU A 55 8.51 8.99 -23.13
CA LEU A 55 7.77 8.10 -22.22
C LEU A 55 7.80 6.65 -22.70
N ASP A 56 8.15 5.75 -21.79
CA ASP A 56 7.90 4.32 -21.92
C ASP A 56 6.38 4.05 -21.87
N GLU A 57 5.86 3.11 -22.66
CA GLU A 57 4.43 2.82 -22.75
C GLU A 57 3.86 2.27 -21.43
N ASP A 58 4.71 1.62 -20.63
CA ASP A 58 4.36 1.12 -19.30
C ASP A 58 4.46 2.21 -18.21
N SER A 59 5.00 3.39 -18.55
CA SER A 59 5.15 4.49 -17.60
C SER A 59 3.78 5.02 -17.15
N LEU A 60 3.71 5.44 -15.89
CA LEU A 60 2.51 6.08 -15.35
C LEU A 60 2.17 7.36 -16.13
N GLN A 61 3.18 8.14 -16.52
CA GLN A 61 3.01 9.34 -17.34
C GLN A 61 2.32 9.03 -18.67
N TYR A 62 2.74 7.97 -19.37
CA TYR A 62 2.11 7.57 -20.62
C TYR A 62 0.64 7.18 -20.41
N ARG A 63 0.35 6.39 -19.38
CA ARG A 63 -1.03 5.99 -19.05
C ARG A 63 -1.91 7.19 -18.70
N CYS A 64 -1.44 8.10 -17.87
CA CYS A 64 -2.18 9.32 -17.54
C CYS A 64 -2.40 10.20 -18.79
N MET A 65 -1.41 10.32 -19.67
CA MET A 65 -1.54 11.08 -20.93
C MET A 65 -2.54 10.43 -21.89
N ALA A 66 -2.57 9.10 -21.97
CA ALA A 66 -3.57 8.37 -22.74
C ALA A 66 -4.98 8.57 -22.16
N THR A 67 -5.14 8.55 -20.83
CA THR A 67 -6.41 8.85 -20.16
C THR A 67 -6.88 10.27 -20.44
N ILE A 68 -5.99 11.26 -20.32
CA ILE A 68 -6.28 12.67 -20.66
C ILE A 68 -6.75 12.77 -22.11
N LYS A 69 -6.05 12.14 -23.06
CA LYS A 69 -6.45 12.11 -24.46
C LYS A 69 -7.89 11.61 -24.63
N THR A 70 -8.23 10.46 -24.05
CA THR A 70 -9.58 9.88 -24.14
C THR A 70 -10.65 10.79 -23.53
N ILE A 71 -10.36 11.44 -22.39
CA ILE A 71 -11.29 12.39 -21.76
C ILE A 71 -11.53 13.59 -22.70
N LEU A 72 -10.47 14.13 -23.31
CA LEU A 72 -10.56 15.27 -24.22
C LEU A 72 -11.30 14.91 -25.52
N GLU A 73 -11.06 13.75 -26.12
CA GLU A 73 -11.80 13.28 -27.30
C GLU A 73 -13.30 13.19 -27.00
N SER A 74 -13.67 12.55 -25.88
CA SER A 74 -15.07 12.44 -25.46
C SER A 74 -15.68 13.80 -25.13
N ALA A 75 -14.92 14.71 -24.51
CA ALA A 75 -15.38 16.07 -24.23
C ALA A 75 -15.65 16.86 -25.51
N ARG A 76 -14.76 16.78 -26.50
CA ARG A 76 -14.92 17.44 -27.81
C ARG A 76 -16.21 16.97 -28.49
N ASP A 77 -16.40 15.66 -28.59
CA ASP A 77 -17.56 15.09 -29.29
C ASP A 77 -18.89 15.50 -28.63
N GLU A 78 -18.94 15.53 -27.29
CA GLU A 78 -20.13 15.99 -26.55
C GLU A 78 -20.39 17.50 -26.68
N ILE A 79 -19.32 18.30 -26.70
CA ILE A 79 -19.40 19.75 -26.93
C ILE A 79 -19.94 20.02 -28.34
N GLU A 80 -19.45 19.33 -29.35
CA GLU A 80 -19.91 19.46 -30.73
C GLU A 80 -21.38 19.03 -30.88
N GLU A 81 -21.78 17.92 -30.25
CA GLU A 81 -23.15 17.45 -30.26
C GLU A 81 -24.09 18.44 -29.56
N PHE A 82 -23.67 19.02 -28.43
CA PHE A 82 -24.41 20.07 -27.74
C PHE A 82 -24.63 21.28 -28.65
N ILE A 83 -23.56 21.78 -29.30
CA ILE A 83 -23.63 22.92 -30.23
C ILE A 83 -24.55 22.62 -31.40
N ARG A 84 -24.45 21.43 -31.98
CA ARG A 84 -25.30 20.99 -33.08
C ARG A 84 -26.78 20.99 -32.66
N ARG A 85 -27.10 20.48 -31.47
CA ARG A 85 -28.48 20.46 -30.95
C ARG A 85 -29.02 21.84 -30.59
N ASP A 86 -28.17 22.72 -30.05
CA ASP A 86 -28.55 24.10 -29.71
C ASP A 86 -28.84 24.95 -30.96
N THR A 87 -28.10 24.69 -32.06
CA THR A 87 -28.22 25.45 -33.32
C THR A 87 -29.30 24.93 -34.27
N LYS A 88 -29.60 23.62 -34.28
CA LYS A 88 -30.48 22.94 -35.27
C LYS A 88 -31.85 23.59 -35.47
N GLU A 89 -32.40 24.28 -34.47
CA GLU A 89 -33.76 24.85 -34.52
C GLU A 89 -33.82 26.31 -34.07
N ARG A 90 -32.67 26.96 -33.89
CA ARG A 90 -32.61 28.34 -33.36
C ARG A 90 -33.39 29.33 -34.22
N HIS A 91 -33.39 29.14 -35.54
CA HIS A 91 -34.10 30.00 -36.50
C HIS A 91 -35.63 29.79 -36.52
N LEU A 92 -36.12 28.68 -35.94
CA LEU A 92 -37.55 28.32 -35.92
C LEU A 92 -38.23 28.70 -34.61
N LEU A 93 -37.45 28.97 -33.55
CA LEU A 93 -37.96 29.19 -32.20
C LEU A 93 -37.85 30.67 -31.81
N GLY A 94 -38.92 31.21 -31.20
CA GLY A 94 -38.86 32.51 -30.56
C GLY A 94 -37.84 32.52 -29.40
N LYS A 95 -37.24 33.68 -29.11
CA LYS A 95 -36.15 33.85 -28.12
C LYS A 95 -36.41 33.18 -26.77
N VAL A 96 -37.63 33.30 -26.24
CA VAL A 96 -38.02 32.71 -24.94
C VAL A 96 -38.03 31.18 -25.01
N PHE A 97 -38.61 30.61 -26.06
CA PHE A 97 -38.72 29.14 -26.21
C PHE A 97 -37.36 28.50 -26.50
N TRP A 98 -36.53 29.16 -27.29
CA TRP A 98 -35.14 28.75 -27.51
C TRP A 98 -34.35 28.75 -26.20
N ASN A 99 -34.45 29.80 -25.38
CA ASN A 99 -33.79 29.86 -24.08
C ASN A 99 -34.24 28.73 -23.13
N SER A 100 -35.54 28.42 -23.06
CA SER A 100 -36.05 27.32 -22.23
C SER A 100 -35.54 25.95 -22.71
N LYS A 101 -35.55 25.70 -24.04
CA LYS A 101 -35.01 24.47 -24.62
C LYS A 101 -33.52 24.33 -24.34
N ARG A 102 -32.78 25.44 -24.43
CA ARG A 102 -31.35 25.51 -24.16
C ARG A 102 -31.01 25.20 -22.71
N VAL A 103 -31.78 25.68 -21.75
CA VAL A 103 -31.63 25.33 -20.31
C VAL A 103 -31.90 23.85 -20.06
N PHE A 104 -32.89 23.27 -20.73
CA PHE A 104 -33.18 21.84 -20.62
C PHE A 104 -32.07 20.98 -21.23
N LEU A 105 -31.60 21.34 -22.42
CA LEU A 105 -30.45 20.71 -23.07
C LEU A 105 -29.21 20.80 -22.18
N ALA A 106 -28.96 21.96 -21.58
CA ALA A 106 -27.85 22.18 -20.65
C ALA A 106 -27.89 21.24 -19.46
N THR A 107 -29.08 21.04 -18.86
CA THR A 107 -29.27 20.14 -17.73
C THR A 107 -28.79 18.71 -18.04
N TRP A 108 -28.99 18.23 -19.26
CA TRP A 108 -28.53 16.90 -19.66
C TRP A 108 -27.01 16.75 -19.79
N TYR A 109 -26.29 17.84 -20.10
CA TYR A 109 -24.84 17.81 -20.30
C TYR A 109 -24.06 18.25 -19.05
N ARG A 110 -24.71 18.89 -18.06
CA ARG A 110 -24.07 19.34 -16.81
C ARG A 110 -23.36 18.21 -16.07
N GLU A 111 -24.04 17.09 -15.86
CA GLU A 111 -23.45 15.96 -15.14
C GLU A 111 -22.26 15.36 -15.91
N SER A 112 -22.39 15.24 -17.23
CA SER A 112 -21.30 14.71 -18.07
C SER A 112 -20.06 15.58 -18.05
N PHE A 113 -20.21 16.90 -18.22
CA PHE A 113 -19.08 17.83 -18.17
C PHE A 113 -18.47 17.95 -16.78
N LYS A 114 -19.29 17.86 -15.72
CA LYS A 114 -18.80 17.77 -14.35
C LYS A 114 -17.92 16.53 -14.17
N ASN A 115 -18.41 15.36 -14.54
CA ASN A 115 -17.68 14.10 -14.40
C ASN A 115 -16.36 14.13 -15.19
N LYS A 116 -16.35 14.72 -16.38
CA LYS A 116 -15.14 14.88 -17.19
C LYS A 116 -14.16 15.87 -16.57
N SER A 117 -14.66 16.99 -16.04
CA SER A 117 -13.82 17.96 -15.32
C SER A 117 -13.18 17.33 -14.09
N ASP A 118 -13.94 16.57 -13.31
CA ASP A 118 -13.44 15.89 -12.11
C ASP A 118 -12.40 14.82 -12.47
N ALA A 119 -12.65 14.02 -13.51
CA ALA A 119 -11.69 13.03 -14.02
C ALA A 119 -10.40 13.66 -14.59
N LEU A 120 -10.52 14.82 -15.26
CA LEU A 120 -9.38 15.56 -15.77
C LEU A 120 -8.54 16.14 -14.63
N ALA A 121 -9.20 16.70 -13.60
CA ALA A 121 -8.53 17.21 -12.40
C ALA A 121 -7.77 16.12 -11.64
N GLU A 122 -8.34 14.91 -11.54
CA GLU A 122 -7.66 13.75 -10.97
C GLU A 122 -6.43 13.34 -11.79
N SER A 123 -6.57 13.25 -13.12
CA SER A 123 -5.46 12.91 -14.01
C SER A 123 -4.32 13.94 -13.97
N ILE A 124 -4.67 15.24 -13.87
CA ILE A 124 -3.71 16.33 -13.70
C ILE A 124 -2.97 16.21 -12.36
N ARG A 125 -3.69 15.92 -11.28
CA ARG A 125 -3.10 15.74 -9.94
C ARG A 125 -2.09 14.59 -9.96
N ASP A 126 -2.44 13.47 -10.58
CA ASP A 126 -1.60 12.29 -10.63
C ASP A 126 -0.32 12.52 -11.46
N ILE A 127 -0.43 13.20 -12.61
CA ILE A 127 0.74 13.64 -13.39
C ILE A 127 1.60 14.62 -12.60
N THR A 128 0.99 15.62 -11.95
CA THR A 128 1.72 16.65 -11.19
C THR A 128 2.43 16.03 -9.97
N MET A 129 1.79 15.09 -9.28
CA MET A 129 2.40 14.32 -8.20
C MET A 129 3.60 13.53 -8.73
N TYR A 130 3.47 12.88 -9.88
CA TYR A 130 4.57 12.16 -10.51
C TYR A 130 5.71 13.11 -10.93
N MET A 131 5.42 14.28 -11.50
CA MET A 131 6.43 15.28 -11.87
C MET A 131 7.18 15.81 -10.64
N ASN A 132 6.46 16.12 -9.55
CA ASN A 132 7.07 16.55 -8.29
C ASN A 132 7.89 15.43 -7.63
N LEU A 133 7.47 14.17 -7.76
CA LEU A 133 8.27 13.01 -7.36
C LEU A 133 9.50 12.86 -8.26
N GLY A 134 9.35 13.04 -9.58
CA GLY A 134 10.45 13.02 -10.54
C GLY A 134 11.53 14.07 -10.24
N ASP A 135 11.16 15.25 -9.77
CA ASP A 135 12.09 16.25 -9.26
C ASP A 135 12.73 15.86 -7.91
N CYS A 136 12.02 15.14 -7.03
CA CYS A 136 12.63 14.52 -5.84
C CYS A 136 13.59 13.36 -6.20
N PHE A 137 13.41 12.74 -7.37
CA PHE A 137 14.27 11.68 -7.91
C PHE A 137 15.34 12.21 -8.87
N ARG A 138 15.51 13.53 -9.04
CA ARG A 138 16.73 14.11 -9.64
C ARG A 138 17.94 13.79 -8.76
N LYS A 139 18.54 12.64 -9.06
CA LYS A 139 19.79 12.07 -8.53
C LYS A 139 19.89 12.14 -7.01
N VAL A 140 19.10 11.29 -6.32
CA VAL A 140 19.57 10.75 -5.03
C VAL A 140 20.93 10.11 -5.33
N THR A 141 22.00 10.73 -4.84
CA THR A 141 23.35 10.17 -4.90
C THR A 141 23.62 9.37 -3.63
N VAL A 142 24.61 8.49 -3.68
CA VAL A 142 25.07 7.71 -2.51
C VAL A 142 25.40 8.61 -1.30
N ASP A 143 25.79 9.86 -1.53
CA ASP A 143 26.07 10.84 -0.47
C ASP A 143 24.86 11.12 0.44
N HIS A 144 23.64 11.02 -0.10
CA HIS A 144 22.40 11.22 0.66
C HIS A 144 22.10 10.06 1.62
N VAL A 145 22.73 8.91 1.41
CA VAL A 145 22.55 7.69 2.22
C VAL A 145 23.85 7.28 2.92
N LYS A 146 24.85 8.16 2.93
CA LYS A 146 26.17 7.91 3.54
C LYS A 146 26.08 7.51 5.01
N ASP A 147 25.20 8.16 5.77
CA ASP A 147 25.04 7.89 7.20
C ASP A 147 24.45 6.51 7.51
N LEU A 148 23.92 5.82 6.49
CA LEU A 148 23.39 4.46 6.60
C LEU A 148 24.45 3.39 6.33
N LEU A 149 25.61 3.78 5.79
CA LEU A 149 26.73 2.91 5.47
C LEU A 149 27.82 3.04 6.53
N SER A 150 28.59 1.97 6.75
CA SER A 150 29.85 2.09 7.47
C SER A 150 30.86 2.84 6.58
N PRO A 151 31.87 3.51 7.17
CA PRO A 151 32.88 4.21 6.36
C PRO A 151 33.53 3.32 5.30
N ALA A 152 33.81 2.06 5.65
CA ALA A 152 34.41 1.08 4.73
C ALA A 152 33.45 0.65 3.60
N SER A 153 32.16 0.48 3.89
CA SER A 153 31.19 0.09 2.86
C SER A 153 30.88 1.25 1.91
N TYR A 154 30.81 2.48 2.43
CA TYR A 154 30.68 3.69 1.61
C TYR A 154 31.88 3.89 0.68
N GLU A 155 33.11 3.77 1.19
CA GLU A 155 34.32 3.89 0.39
C GLU A 155 34.38 2.83 -0.71
N PHE A 156 34.04 1.58 -0.37
CA PHE A 156 33.95 0.51 -1.36
C PHE A 156 32.95 0.85 -2.47
N TRP A 157 31.73 1.25 -2.12
CA TRP A 157 30.68 1.54 -3.09
C TRP A 157 31.06 2.69 -4.01
N MET A 158 31.51 3.81 -3.44
CA MET A 158 31.88 5.00 -4.21
C MET A 158 33.06 4.74 -5.15
N LYS A 159 34.05 3.95 -4.71
CA LYS A 159 35.25 3.66 -5.49
C LYS A 159 34.98 2.70 -6.65
N HIS A 160 34.12 1.71 -6.44
CA HIS A 160 33.99 0.58 -7.36
C HIS A 160 32.68 0.57 -8.15
N VAL A 161 31.57 0.99 -7.55
CA VAL A 161 30.23 0.96 -8.18
C VAL A 161 29.85 2.33 -8.73
N GLY A 162 30.10 3.41 -7.97
CA GLY A 162 29.89 4.79 -8.39
C GLY A 162 28.76 5.50 -7.65
N SER A 163 28.53 6.77 -8.01
CA SER A 163 27.65 7.70 -7.26
C SER A 163 26.16 7.55 -7.55
N ASN A 164 25.78 6.78 -8.57
CA ASN A 164 24.38 6.58 -8.96
C ASN A 164 23.74 5.44 -8.16
N VAL A 165 22.49 5.62 -7.75
CA VAL A 165 21.76 4.71 -6.85
C VAL A 165 21.17 3.48 -7.55
N SER A 166 20.98 3.55 -8.86
CA SER A 166 20.35 2.52 -9.70
C SER A 166 21.13 2.32 -11.00
N ASP A 167 22.35 1.80 -10.91
CA ASP A 167 23.09 1.36 -12.09
C ASP A 167 22.73 -0.09 -12.43
N ASN A 168 22.26 -0.35 -13.65
CA ASN A 168 21.81 -1.67 -14.10
C ASN A 168 22.93 -2.73 -14.08
N ASN A 169 24.19 -2.32 -13.90
CA ASN A 169 25.34 -3.24 -13.80
C ASN A 169 25.98 -3.29 -12.40
N ALA A 170 25.38 -2.66 -11.40
CA ALA A 170 25.96 -2.54 -10.06
C ALA A 170 26.25 -3.91 -9.40
N TRP A 171 25.42 -4.93 -9.64
CA TRP A 171 25.61 -6.27 -9.08
C TRP A 171 26.88 -6.96 -9.57
N ALA A 172 27.09 -6.98 -10.90
CA ALA A 172 28.24 -7.64 -11.51
C ALA A 172 29.55 -6.96 -11.06
N ILE A 173 29.54 -5.62 -11.03
CA ILE A 173 30.67 -4.82 -10.55
C ILE A 173 30.93 -5.10 -9.06
N PHE A 174 29.87 -5.08 -8.23
CA PHE A 174 29.98 -5.37 -6.80
C PHE A 174 30.61 -6.73 -6.54
N ILE A 175 30.07 -7.82 -7.09
CA ILE A 175 30.59 -9.17 -6.84
C ILE A 175 32.01 -9.33 -7.35
N GLN A 176 32.30 -8.84 -8.55
CA GLN A 176 33.65 -8.93 -9.13
C GLN A 176 34.67 -8.24 -8.22
N GLN A 177 34.41 -7.00 -7.81
CA GLN A 177 35.33 -6.22 -6.98
C GLN A 177 35.41 -6.78 -5.55
N TYR A 178 34.29 -7.24 -5.01
CA TYR A 178 34.23 -7.86 -3.69
C TYR A 178 35.09 -9.13 -3.63
N GLN A 179 34.99 -10.01 -4.63
CA GLN A 179 35.79 -11.23 -4.69
C GLN A 179 37.29 -10.96 -4.90
N ILE A 180 37.66 -9.87 -5.60
CA ILE A 180 39.05 -9.43 -5.75
C ILE A 180 39.62 -8.99 -4.41
N ILE A 181 38.86 -8.23 -3.61
CA ILE A 181 39.35 -7.60 -2.37
C ILE A 181 39.28 -8.56 -1.18
N TYR A 182 38.19 -9.31 -1.03
CA TYR A 182 37.90 -10.13 0.15
C TYR A 182 37.99 -11.64 -0.10
N GLY A 183 38.31 -12.05 -1.32
CA GLY A 183 38.52 -13.44 -1.69
C GLY A 183 37.31 -14.11 -2.34
N ARG A 184 37.55 -15.29 -2.92
CA ARG A 184 36.58 -16.00 -3.75
C ARG A 184 35.45 -16.60 -2.90
N LEU A 185 34.24 -16.08 -3.09
CA LEU A 185 33.00 -16.68 -2.59
C LEU A 185 32.57 -17.88 -3.44
N SER A 186 31.90 -18.87 -2.82
CA SER A 186 31.25 -19.96 -3.54
C SER A 186 30.00 -19.48 -4.29
N GLU A 187 29.54 -20.23 -5.28
CA GLU A 187 28.32 -19.88 -6.03
C GLU A 187 27.09 -19.77 -5.11
N ASP A 188 26.98 -20.65 -4.13
CA ASP A 188 25.89 -20.61 -3.14
C ASP A 188 25.92 -19.34 -2.27
N MET A 189 27.12 -18.88 -1.91
CA MET A 189 27.29 -17.63 -1.16
C MET A 189 26.93 -16.42 -2.01
N ILE A 190 27.39 -16.39 -3.27
CA ILE A 190 27.05 -15.34 -4.23
C ILE A 190 25.53 -15.27 -4.43
N GLU A 191 24.88 -16.41 -4.59
CA GLU A 191 23.43 -16.50 -4.74
C GLU A 191 22.68 -16.03 -3.49
N SER A 192 23.18 -16.39 -2.30
CA SER A 192 22.59 -15.96 -1.02
C SER A 192 22.66 -14.44 -0.87
N ILE A 193 23.82 -13.86 -1.16
CA ILE A 193 24.05 -12.40 -1.18
C ILE A 193 23.12 -11.76 -2.21
N ARG A 194 23.00 -12.34 -3.41
CA ARG A 194 22.15 -11.83 -4.51
C ARG A 194 20.69 -11.72 -4.11
N ARG A 195 20.15 -12.75 -3.46
CA ARG A 195 18.74 -12.78 -3.04
C ARG A 195 18.41 -11.77 -1.96
N VAL A 196 19.38 -11.41 -1.13
CA VAL A 196 19.18 -10.45 -0.05
C VAL A 196 19.37 -9.01 -0.55
N ALA A 197 20.36 -8.80 -1.41
CA ALA A 197 20.75 -7.47 -1.86
C ALA A 197 20.01 -7.00 -3.13
N CYS A 198 19.58 -7.90 -4.03
CA CYS A 198 18.95 -7.52 -5.29
C CYS A 198 17.42 -7.50 -5.22
N VAL A 199 16.80 -6.48 -5.82
CA VAL A 199 15.34 -6.28 -5.78
C VAL A 199 14.62 -7.35 -6.61
N ASN A 200 15.16 -7.67 -7.81
CA ASN A 200 14.61 -8.63 -8.77
C ASN A 200 15.51 -9.88 -8.98
N GLY A 201 16.45 -10.12 -8.07
CA GLY A 201 17.45 -11.20 -8.22
C GLY A 201 18.62 -10.87 -9.15
N THR A 202 18.63 -9.70 -9.79
CA THR A 202 19.74 -9.23 -10.66
C THR A 202 20.20 -7.83 -10.28
N ASP A 203 19.27 -6.94 -9.94
CA ASP A 203 19.58 -5.51 -9.82
C ASP A 203 19.93 -5.14 -8.38
N LEU A 204 21.19 -4.76 -8.17
CA LEU A 204 21.70 -4.28 -6.88
C LEU A 204 21.56 -2.76 -6.81
N THR A 205 20.73 -2.27 -5.88
CA THR A 205 20.63 -0.84 -5.58
C THR A 205 21.52 -0.48 -4.39
N VAL A 206 21.81 0.83 -4.18
CA VAL A 206 22.53 1.29 -2.98
C VAL A 206 21.83 0.82 -1.70
N TYR A 207 20.50 0.76 -1.70
CA TYR A 207 19.70 0.32 -0.56
C TYR A 207 19.82 -1.18 -0.32
N GLY A 208 19.89 -1.98 -1.39
CA GLY A 208 20.22 -3.39 -1.32
C GLY A 208 21.59 -3.63 -0.69
N PHE A 209 22.58 -2.81 -1.06
CA PHE A 209 23.92 -2.84 -0.49
C PHE A 209 23.98 -2.35 0.98
N ILE A 210 23.26 -1.27 1.32
CA ILE A 210 23.10 -0.82 2.71
C ILE A 210 22.52 -1.95 3.55
N ARG A 211 21.46 -2.59 3.06
CA ARG A 211 20.77 -3.66 3.77
C ARG A 211 21.71 -4.81 4.08
N ILE A 212 22.41 -5.33 3.08
CA ILE A 212 23.29 -6.49 3.29
C ILE A 212 24.47 -6.14 4.21
N THR A 213 25.06 -4.95 4.07
CA THR A 213 26.19 -4.55 4.90
C THR A 213 25.81 -4.20 6.33
N LYS A 214 24.57 -3.76 6.57
CA LYS A 214 24.05 -3.48 7.90
C LYS A 214 23.60 -4.75 8.63
N GLU A 215 22.95 -5.68 7.93
CA GLU A 215 22.44 -6.92 8.52
C GLU A 215 23.56 -7.95 8.75
N TYR A 216 24.52 -8.05 7.83
CA TYR A 216 25.56 -9.09 7.81
C TYR A 216 26.99 -8.54 7.95
N GLY A 217 27.16 -7.23 8.12
CA GLY A 217 28.47 -6.61 8.28
C GLY A 217 29.20 -6.32 6.95
N PHE A 218 30.34 -5.64 7.06
CA PHE A 218 31.25 -5.37 5.96
C PHE A 218 32.71 -5.51 6.43
N PRO A 219 33.48 -6.52 5.97
CA PRO A 219 33.11 -7.56 4.99
C PRO A 219 31.89 -8.38 5.44
N ILE A 220 31.11 -8.88 4.47
CA ILE A 220 29.92 -9.69 4.69
C ILE A 220 30.31 -10.95 5.45
N ASP A 221 29.72 -11.11 6.64
CA ASP A 221 29.81 -12.31 7.45
C ASP A 221 28.94 -13.41 6.82
N VAL A 222 29.60 -14.28 6.06
CA VAL A 222 28.99 -15.38 5.32
C VAL A 222 28.27 -16.38 6.22
N ASP A 223 28.72 -16.56 7.46
CA ASP A 223 28.11 -17.50 8.42
C ASP A 223 26.73 -17.01 8.91
N ARG A 224 26.44 -15.71 8.73
CA ARG A 224 25.16 -15.10 9.11
C ARG A 224 24.17 -15.03 7.96
N LEU A 225 24.58 -15.36 6.72
CA LEU A 225 23.69 -15.31 5.57
C LEU A 225 22.55 -16.35 5.72
N PRO A 226 21.32 -16.01 5.28
CA PRO A 226 20.23 -16.97 5.32
C PRO A 226 20.56 -18.16 4.42
N PRO A 227 20.39 -19.40 4.89
CA PRO A 227 20.63 -20.57 4.05
C PRO A 227 19.70 -20.52 2.84
N LEU A 228 20.25 -20.85 1.66
CA LEU A 228 19.44 -20.93 0.45
C LEU A 228 18.26 -21.87 0.70
N PRO A 229 17.00 -21.43 0.52
CA PRO A 229 15.91 -22.38 0.47
C PRO A 229 16.20 -23.34 -0.68
N LEU A 230 15.99 -24.64 -0.42
CA LEU A 230 16.26 -25.76 -1.32
C LEU A 230 15.53 -25.71 -2.67
N SER A 231 14.85 -24.61 -3.02
CA SER A 231 14.35 -24.34 -4.37
C SER A 231 14.12 -22.85 -4.62
N ASN A 232 14.57 -22.40 -5.80
CA ASN A 232 14.12 -21.17 -6.46
C ASN A 232 12.66 -21.34 -6.91
N VAL A 233 11.70 -21.26 -5.99
CA VAL A 233 10.31 -21.14 -6.42
C VAL A 233 10.06 -19.67 -6.74
N VAL A 234 10.29 -19.30 -8.00
CA VAL A 234 9.57 -18.16 -8.59
C VAL A 234 8.11 -18.52 -8.43
N MET A 235 7.43 -17.88 -7.48
CA MET A 235 5.99 -18.08 -7.30
C MET A 235 5.30 -17.72 -8.60
N SER A 236 4.49 -18.64 -9.12
CA SER A 236 3.66 -18.37 -10.29
C SER A 236 2.68 -17.23 -10.00
N GLU A 237 2.17 -16.59 -11.05
CA GLU A 237 1.15 -15.54 -10.94
C GLU A 237 -0.09 -16.06 -10.18
N GLU A 238 -0.44 -17.34 -10.34
CA GLU A 238 -1.50 -17.98 -9.56
C GLU A 238 -1.17 -18.02 -8.07
N GLY A 239 0.09 -18.33 -7.70
CA GLY A 239 0.54 -18.31 -6.31
C GLY A 239 0.50 -16.91 -5.70
N ARG A 240 0.85 -15.86 -6.46
CA ARG A 240 0.73 -14.47 -6.03
C ARG A 240 -0.73 -14.06 -5.82
N MET A 241 -1.61 -14.44 -6.73
CA MET A 241 -3.03 -14.15 -6.64
C MET A 241 -3.69 -14.87 -5.45
N GLU A 242 -3.30 -16.10 -5.14
CA GLU A 242 -3.77 -16.81 -3.94
C GLU A 242 -3.28 -16.14 -2.65
N ILE A 243 -2.05 -15.64 -2.61
CA ILE A 243 -1.57 -14.83 -1.47
C ILE A 243 -2.36 -13.53 -1.33
N ALA A 244 -2.60 -12.81 -2.42
CA ALA A 244 -3.40 -11.60 -2.40
C ALA A 244 -4.82 -11.88 -1.86
N LYS A 245 -5.47 -12.97 -2.29
CA LYS A 245 -6.77 -13.42 -1.75
C LYS A 245 -6.69 -13.72 -0.25
N MET A 246 -5.65 -14.42 0.20
CA MET A 246 -5.44 -14.69 1.63
C MET A 246 -5.27 -13.41 2.46
N VAL A 247 -4.50 -12.45 1.97
CA VAL A 247 -4.31 -11.14 2.62
C VAL A 247 -5.62 -10.36 2.67
N MET A 248 -6.34 -10.26 1.54
CA MET A 248 -7.63 -9.57 1.49
C MET A 248 -8.68 -10.23 2.39
N SER A 249 -8.74 -11.56 2.43
CA SER A 249 -9.60 -12.30 3.35
C SER A 249 -9.25 -11.98 4.81
N LEU A 250 -7.96 -11.93 5.13
CA LEU A 250 -7.50 -11.58 6.48
C LEU A 250 -7.90 -10.15 6.86
N MET A 251 -7.76 -9.19 5.93
CA MET A 251 -8.19 -7.79 6.14
C MET A 251 -9.70 -7.67 6.32
N SER A 252 -10.48 -8.42 5.53
CA SER A 252 -11.94 -8.49 5.65
C SER A 252 -12.37 -9.06 7.01
N ASP A 253 -11.78 -10.18 7.43
CA ASP A 253 -12.02 -10.81 8.73
C ASP A 253 -11.75 -9.83 9.88
N PHE A 254 -10.64 -9.09 9.82
CA PHE A 254 -10.28 -8.10 10.84
C PHE A 254 -11.24 -6.92 10.91
N SER A 255 -11.73 -6.48 9.74
CA SER A 255 -12.65 -5.34 9.61
C SER A 255 -14.09 -5.72 9.91
N SER A 256 -14.37 -7.01 10.16
CA SER A 256 -15.70 -7.50 10.46
C SER A 256 -16.24 -6.95 11.78
N LYS A 257 -17.57 -6.82 11.85
CA LYS A 257 -18.29 -6.45 13.07
C LYS A 257 -17.99 -7.40 14.23
N GLU A 258 -17.87 -8.69 13.94
CA GLU A 258 -17.61 -9.74 14.93
C GLU A 258 -16.22 -9.57 15.57
N MET A 259 -15.19 -9.29 14.75
CA MET A 259 -13.85 -9.01 15.26
C MET A 259 -13.84 -7.75 16.13
N HIS A 260 -14.50 -6.68 15.67
CA HIS A 260 -14.62 -5.45 16.44
C HIS A 260 -15.28 -5.67 17.81
N GLN A 261 -16.40 -6.42 17.83
CA GLN A 261 -17.08 -6.78 19.08
C GLN A 261 -16.20 -7.65 19.99
N SER A 262 -15.40 -8.55 19.42
CA SER A 262 -14.46 -9.38 20.17
C SER A 262 -13.41 -8.53 20.88
N PHE A 263 -12.83 -7.53 20.21
CA PHE A 263 -11.90 -6.60 20.84
C PHE A 263 -12.57 -5.80 21.97
N ILE A 264 -13.78 -5.28 21.75
CA ILE A 264 -14.53 -4.54 22.77
C ILE A 264 -14.77 -5.42 24.01
N ARG A 265 -15.22 -6.66 23.84
CA ARG A 265 -15.49 -7.59 24.95
C ARG A 265 -14.24 -7.82 25.80
N VAL A 266 -13.10 -8.03 25.15
CA VAL A 266 -11.81 -8.20 25.84
C VAL A 266 -11.42 -6.92 26.59
N GLU A 267 -11.53 -5.76 25.96
CA GLU A 267 -11.21 -4.48 26.62
C GLU A 267 -12.14 -4.18 27.80
N LEU A 268 -13.43 -4.50 27.69
CA LEU A 268 -14.41 -4.35 28.76
C LEU A 268 -14.11 -5.25 29.96
N TRP A 269 -13.61 -6.47 29.74
CA TRP A 269 -13.22 -7.37 30.83
C TRP A 269 -12.15 -6.78 31.75
N TYR A 270 -11.22 -6.02 31.16
CA TYR A 270 -10.13 -5.33 31.86
C TYR A 270 -10.48 -3.89 32.27
N LYS A 271 -11.73 -3.45 32.13
CA LYS A 271 -12.14 -2.10 32.52
C LYS A 271 -11.88 -1.88 34.01
N GLY A 272 -11.21 -0.78 34.34
CA GLY A 272 -10.84 -0.43 35.72
C GLY A 272 -9.53 -1.06 36.21
N VAL A 273 -8.89 -1.91 35.41
CA VAL A 273 -7.54 -2.43 35.68
C VAL A 273 -6.50 -1.48 35.10
N ASN A 274 -5.44 -1.20 35.87
CA ASN A 274 -4.32 -0.40 35.36
C ASN A 274 -3.64 -1.13 34.18
N ARG A 275 -3.65 -0.51 33.00
CA ARG A 275 -3.18 -1.09 31.75
C ARG A 275 -1.66 -1.30 31.68
N GLU A 276 -0.91 -0.62 32.54
CA GLU A 276 0.56 -0.75 32.61
C GLU A 276 1.00 -1.72 33.73
N ASP A 277 0.08 -2.11 34.61
CA ASP A 277 0.33 -3.06 35.69
C ASP A 277 0.09 -4.49 35.20
N LYS A 278 1.19 -5.19 34.88
CA LYS A 278 1.16 -6.56 34.37
C LYS A 278 0.59 -7.55 35.38
N ASP A 279 0.81 -7.33 36.67
CA ASP A 279 0.34 -8.25 37.72
C ASP A 279 -1.17 -8.09 37.91
N ALA A 280 -1.68 -6.86 37.87
CA ALA A 280 -3.11 -6.60 37.92
C ALA A 280 -3.85 -7.18 36.69
N LEU A 281 -3.26 -7.06 35.49
CA LEU A 281 -3.78 -7.69 34.28
C LEU A 281 -3.78 -9.22 34.41
N GLN A 282 -2.69 -9.82 34.89
CA GLN A 282 -2.63 -11.28 35.05
C GLN A 282 -3.63 -11.79 36.09
N LYS A 283 -3.77 -11.10 37.23
CA LYS A 283 -4.76 -11.47 38.25
C LYS A 283 -6.18 -11.44 37.69
N ARG A 284 -6.52 -10.42 36.90
CA ARG A 284 -7.83 -10.32 36.24
C ARG A 284 -8.06 -11.42 35.19
N ALA A 285 -7.00 -11.89 34.54
CA ALA A 285 -7.07 -13.04 33.64
C ALA A 285 -7.25 -14.37 34.40
N ASP A 286 -6.62 -14.51 35.57
CA ASP A 286 -6.76 -15.67 36.43
C ASP A 286 -8.20 -15.79 36.96
N GLU A 287 -8.82 -14.68 37.38
CA GLU A 287 -10.24 -14.62 37.77
C GLU A 287 -11.16 -15.15 36.66
N TRP A 288 -10.91 -14.77 35.41
CA TRP A 288 -11.65 -15.30 34.27
C TRP A 288 -11.46 -16.82 34.11
N ALA A 289 -10.21 -17.30 34.21
CA ALA A 289 -9.90 -18.71 34.04
C ALA A 289 -10.54 -19.58 35.13
N GLU A 290 -10.55 -19.11 36.38
CA GLU A 290 -11.26 -19.74 37.49
C GLU A 290 -12.78 -19.79 37.24
N CYS A 291 -13.36 -18.69 36.75
CA CYS A 291 -14.78 -18.65 36.38
C CYS A 291 -15.11 -19.63 35.24
N ILE A 292 -14.24 -19.81 34.25
CA ILE A 292 -14.40 -20.81 33.20
C ILE A 292 -14.40 -22.23 33.78
N VAL A 293 -13.48 -22.53 34.70
CA VAL A 293 -13.42 -23.84 35.36
C VAL A 293 -14.68 -24.08 36.20
N ALA A 294 -15.17 -23.07 36.91
CA ALA A 294 -16.41 -23.15 37.67
C ALA A 294 -17.64 -23.36 36.76
N SER A 295 -17.74 -22.60 35.66
CA SER A 295 -18.84 -22.69 34.68
C SER A 295 -18.98 -24.09 34.09
N ARG A 296 -17.87 -24.77 33.77
CA ARG A 296 -17.88 -26.13 33.20
C ARG A 296 -18.55 -27.17 34.09
N ASN A 297 -18.58 -26.94 35.40
CA ASN A 297 -19.14 -27.86 36.38
C ASN A 297 -20.48 -27.37 36.94
N ALA A 298 -21.01 -26.24 36.46
CA ALA A 298 -22.25 -25.67 36.97
C ALA A 298 -23.48 -26.28 36.26
N GLU A 299 -24.46 -26.74 37.04
CA GLU A 299 -25.74 -27.25 36.50
C GLU A 299 -26.58 -26.15 35.85
N HIS A 300 -26.44 -24.91 36.33
CA HIS A 300 -27.09 -23.72 35.78
C HIS A 300 -26.08 -22.62 35.52
N LYS A 301 -26.12 -22.06 34.30
CA LYS A 301 -25.23 -20.97 33.90
C LYS A 301 -25.78 -19.63 34.40
N THR A 302 -25.00 -18.92 35.21
CA THR A 302 -25.28 -17.54 35.60
C THR A 302 -24.97 -16.57 34.46
N GLU A 303 -25.41 -15.32 34.54
CA GLU A 303 -25.01 -14.28 33.59
C GLU A 303 -23.48 -14.12 33.50
N LEU A 304 -22.79 -14.25 34.63
CA LEU A 304 -21.33 -14.23 34.67
C LEU A 304 -20.74 -15.41 33.89
N HIS A 305 -21.29 -16.62 34.01
CA HIS A 305 -20.86 -17.80 33.25
C HIS A 305 -20.98 -17.57 31.73
N LEU A 306 -22.10 -16.97 31.29
CA LEU A 306 -22.29 -16.64 29.88
C LEU A 306 -21.29 -15.57 29.41
N ALA A 307 -21.07 -14.52 30.20
CA ALA A 307 -20.13 -13.45 29.87
C ALA A 307 -18.68 -13.95 29.74
N VAL A 308 -18.23 -14.85 30.62
CA VAL A 308 -16.86 -15.41 30.54
C VAL A 308 -16.69 -16.36 29.35
N GLU A 309 -17.74 -17.07 28.94
CA GLU A 309 -17.74 -17.90 27.73
C GLU A 309 -17.68 -17.04 26.45
N GLU A 310 -18.44 -15.94 26.40
CA GLU A 310 -18.32 -14.98 25.29
C GLU A 310 -16.93 -14.34 25.22
N LEU A 311 -16.31 -14.09 26.37
CA LEU A 311 -14.93 -13.63 26.45
C LEU A 311 -13.95 -14.69 25.95
N ASP A 312 -14.13 -15.98 26.30
CA ASP A 312 -13.31 -17.07 25.77
C ASP A 312 -13.43 -17.20 24.24
N TYR A 313 -14.64 -17.06 23.71
CA TYR A 313 -14.87 -17.02 22.26
C TYR A 313 -14.10 -15.85 21.63
N SER A 314 -14.23 -14.65 22.18
CA SER A 314 -13.56 -13.45 21.70
C SER A 314 -12.02 -13.60 21.73
N ARG A 315 -11.49 -14.16 22.82
CA ARG A 315 -10.06 -14.50 22.96
C ARG A 315 -9.60 -15.44 21.85
N LYS A 316 -10.32 -16.55 21.62
CA LYS A 316 -10.00 -17.53 20.58
C LYS A 316 -10.02 -16.90 19.19
N THR A 317 -11.05 -16.12 18.87
CA THR A 317 -11.21 -15.44 17.58
C THR A 317 -10.02 -14.53 17.28
N ILE A 318 -9.63 -13.70 18.25
CA ILE A 318 -8.49 -12.79 18.09
C ILE A 318 -7.16 -13.58 18.00
N SER A 319 -6.95 -14.58 18.84
CA SER A 319 -5.73 -15.42 18.77
C SER A 319 -5.60 -16.16 17.44
N LEU A 320 -6.69 -16.70 16.91
CA LEU A 320 -6.71 -17.37 15.60
C LEU A 320 -6.38 -16.39 14.47
N PHE A 321 -6.94 -15.18 14.52
CA PHE A 321 -6.62 -14.13 13.55
C PHE A 321 -5.11 -13.84 13.50
N TYR A 322 -4.47 -13.58 14.64
CA TYR A 322 -3.04 -13.27 14.66
C TYR A 322 -2.16 -14.48 14.30
N GLN A 323 -2.62 -15.71 14.58
CA GLN A 323 -1.93 -16.92 14.09
C GLN A 323 -2.00 -17.02 12.56
N ARG A 324 -3.15 -16.76 11.95
CA ARG A 324 -3.30 -16.70 10.48
C ARG A 324 -2.42 -15.60 9.89
N TYR A 325 -2.41 -14.43 10.50
CA TYR A 325 -1.52 -13.32 10.11
C TYR A 325 -0.06 -13.75 10.11
N MET A 326 0.43 -14.39 11.18
CA MET A 326 1.80 -14.92 11.24
C MET A 326 2.08 -15.95 10.14
N VAL A 327 1.14 -16.86 9.87
CA VAL A 327 1.30 -17.86 8.81
C VAL A 327 1.45 -17.17 7.46
N ILE A 328 0.53 -16.27 7.11
CA ILE A 328 0.56 -15.51 5.84
C ILE A 328 1.86 -14.71 5.72
N TRP A 329 2.28 -14.03 6.80
CA TRP A 329 3.55 -13.30 6.84
C TRP A 329 4.76 -14.19 6.56
N ARG A 330 4.72 -15.45 6.99
CA ARG A 330 5.81 -16.42 6.78
C ARG A 330 5.80 -17.09 5.41
N ILE A 331 4.72 -16.99 4.62
CA ILE A 331 4.62 -17.62 3.30
C ILE A 331 5.72 -17.12 2.35
N GLY A 332 6.11 -15.84 2.43
CA GLY A 332 7.18 -15.36 1.56
C GLY A 332 7.46 -13.87 1.65
N ARG A 333 8.24 -13.36 0.69
CA ARG A 333 8.54 -11.94 0.57
C ARG A 333 7.33 -11.13 0.09
N VAL A 334 6.59 -11.66 -0.90
CA VAL A 334 5.40 -11.03 -1.48
C VAL A 334 4.32 -10.74 -0.43
N SER A 335 4.04 -11.68 0.48
CA SER A 335 3.05 -11.46 1.53
C SER A 335 3.49 -10.39 2.54
N ARG A 336 4.79 -10.27 2.79
CA ARG A 336 5.34 -9.22 3.68
C ARG A 336 5.23 -7.84 3.06
N GLU A 337 5.56 -7.71 1.77
CA GLU A 337 5.42 -6.47 1.01
C GLU A 337 3.95 -6.01 0.98
N MET A 338 3.02 -6.91 0.63
CA MET A 338 1.58 -6.60 0.61
C MET A 338 1.03 -6.17 1.99
N LEU A 339 1.50 -6.77 3.08
CA LEU A 339 1.06 -6.42 4.44
C LEU A 339 1.72 -5.14 4.96
N SER A 340 2.94 -4.81 4.52
CA SER A 340 3.61 -3.56 4.89
C SER A 340 3.00 -2.33 4.23
N ASP A 341 2.52 -2.45 2.99
CA ASP A 341 1.95 -1.33 2.22
C ASP A 341 0.65 -0.77 2.83
N VAL A 342 -0.03 -1.56 3.66
CA VAL A 342 -1.34 -1.21 4.25
C VAL A 342 -1.29 -1.00 5.78
N ASP A 343 -0.11 -0.96 6.40
CA ASP A 343 0.11 -0.88 7.86
C ASP A 343 -0.85 -1.80 8.66
N PHE A 344 -0.86 -3.09 8.32
CA PHE A 344 -1.86 -4.04 8.80
C PHE A 344 -1.27 -5.29 9.50
N PRO A 345 -1.80 -5.69 10.68
CA PRO A 345 -2.58 -4.87 11.60
C PRO A 345 -1.66 -3.84 12.27
N GLY A 346 -2.07 -2.56 12.30
CA GLY A 346 -1.21 -1.50 12.83
C GLY A 346 -0.67 -1.77 14.23
N LYS A 347 0.53 -1.22 14.54
CA LYS A 347 1.29 -1.50 15.78
C LYS A 347 0.48 -1.36 17.08
N ALA A 348 -0.46 -0.42 17.13
CA ALA A 348 -1.35 -0.24 18.29
C ALA A 348 -2.19 -1.49 18.59
N ARG A 349 -2.71 -2.16 17.54
CA ARG A 349 -3.51 -3.38 17.68
C ARG A 349 -2.67 -4.56 18.10
N ILE A 350 -1.44 -4.67 17.56
CA ILE A 350 -0.46 -5.67 18.00
C ILE A 350 -0.16 -5.50 19.50
N ARG A 351 0.08 -4.27 19.97
CA ARG A 351 0.27 -3.99 21.40
C ARG A 351 -0.95 -4.37 22.23
N SER A 352 -2.17 -4.05 21.78
CA SER A 352 -3.40 -4.44 22.49
C SER A 352 -3.55 -5.96 22.58
N PHE A 353 -3.23 -6.70 21.51
CA PHE A 353 -3.23 -8.17 21.54
C PHE A 353 -2.26 -8.71 22.59
N LEU A 354 -0.99 -8.26 22.55
CA LEU A 354 0.02 -8.68 23.52
C LEU A 354 -0.33 -8.27 24.95
N ARG A 355 -1.07 -7.18 25.13
CA ARG A 355 -1.45 -6.67 26.45
C ARG A 355 -2.63 -7.43 27.05
N TYR A 356 -3.68 -7.70 26.28
CA TYR A 356 -4.94 -8.22 26.82
C TYR A 356 -5.17 -9.71 26.55
N ILE A 357 -4.67 -10.24 25.42
CA ILE A 357 -4.86 -11.65 25.06
C ILE A 357 -3.80 -12.53 25.67
N TYR A 358 -2.53 -12.09 25.70
CA TYR A 358 -1.44 -12.87 26.31
C TYR A 358 -1.74 -13.32 27.75
N PRO A 359 -2.22 -12.45 28.67
CA PRO A 359 -2.54 -12.88 30.03
C PRO A 359 -3.67 -13.91 30.08
N LEU A 360 -4.69 -13.79 29.21
CA LEU A 360 -5.79 -14.75 29.11
C LEU A 360 -5.30 -16.11 28.58
N ASP A 361 -4.44 -16.12 27.57
CA ASP A 361 -3.88 -17.37 27.03
C ASP A 361 -2.97 -18.07 28.05
N TYR A 362 -2.18 -17.29 28.81
CA TYR A 362 -1.36 -17.82 29.90
C TYR A 362 -2.20 -18.36 31.05
N ALA A 363 -3.26 -17.64 31.47
CA ALA A 363 -4.21 -18.11 32.48
C ALA A 363 -4.94 -19.38 32.02
N ASN A 364 -5.36 -19.45 30.76
CA ASN A 364 -5.96 -20.64 30.17
C ASN A 364 -4.98 -21.83 30.22
N TYR A 365 -3.72 -21.65 29.83
CA TYR A 365 -2.70 -22.70 29.87
C TYR A 365 -2.47 -23.23 31.29
N ARG A 366 -2.31 -22.34 32.26
CA ARG A 366 -1.99 -22.69 33.65
C ARG A 366 -3.19 -23.22 34.44
N ILE A 367 -4.35 -22.57 34.35
CA ILE A 367 -5.50 -22.82 35.25
C ILE A 367 -6.52 -23.74 34.58
N VAL A 368 -6.91 -23.43 33.34
CA VAL A 368 -7.97 -24.17 32.63
C VAL A 368 -7.45 -25.51 32.09
N ILE A 369 -6.26 -25.52 31.48
CA ILE A 369 -5.62 -26.73 30.92
C ILE A 369 -4.74 -27.43 31.98
N ARG A 370 -4.40 -26.74 33.09
CA ARG A 370 -3.60 -27.26 34.21
C ARG A 370 -2.20 -27.71 33.79
N GLN A 371 -1.54 -26.92 32.95
CA GLN A 371 -0.17 -27.17 32.51
C GLN A 371 0.85 -26.45 33.40
N ASP A 372 2.08 -26.95 33.35
CA ASP A 372 3.22 -26.40 34.12
C ASP A 372 3.62 -25.00 33.60
N PRO A 373 3.45 -23.92 34.39
CA PRO A 373 3.75 -22.56 33.97
C PRO A 373 5.23 -22.37 33.60
N ALA A 374 6.15 -23.14 34.18
CA ALA A 374 7.58 -23.04 33.88
C ALA A 374 7.91 -23.44 32.43
N LYS A 375 7.01 -24.15 31.75
CA LYS A 375 7.16 -24.56 30.34
C LYS A 375 6.49 -23.63 29.35
N TRP A 376 5.88 -22.53 29.83
CA TRP A 376 5.12 -21.62 28.98
C TRP A 376 5.95 -21.05 27.83
N ASP A 377 7.19 -20.63 28.07
CA ASP A 377 8.01 -20.02 27.01
C ASP A 377 8.25 -20.98 25.82
N HIS A 378 8.33 -22.28 26.08
CA HIS A 378 8.48 -23.31 25.04
C HIS A 378 7.16 -23.78 24.43
N ARG A 379 6.04 -23.62 25.15
CA ARG A 379 4.71 -24.12 24.76
C ARG A 379 3.78 -23.02 24.23
N SER A 380 4.13 -21.75 24.46
CA SER A 380 3.33 -20.61 24.06
C SER A 380 3.18 -20.56 22.53
N PRO A 381 2.03 -20.11 22.01
CA PRO A 381 1.86 -19.89 20.59
C PRO A 381 2.97 -19.01 20.00
N LYS A 382 3.61 -19.47 18.92
CA LYS A 382 4.74 -18.77 18.25
C LYS A 382 4.40 -17.34 17.82
N VAL A 383 3.11 -17.02 17.69
CA VAL A 383 2.59 -15.69 17.36
C VAL A 383 3.06 -14.62 18.34
N TYR A 384 3.23 -14.95 19.63
CA TYR A 384 3.65 -13.97 20.64
C TYR A 384 5.09 -13.49 20.42
N LYS A 385 6.01 -14.42 20.15
CA LYS A 385 7.40 -14.09 19.84
C LYS A 385 7.47 -13.31 18.53
N PHE A 386 6.78 -13.79 17.50
CA PHE A 386 6.69 -13.15 16.20
C PHE A 386 6.19 -11.69 16.28
N LEU A 387 5.10 -11.43 16.99
CA LEU A 387 4.54 -10.09 17.10
C LEU A 387 5.43 -9.13 17.90
N LYS A 388 6.20 -9.63 18.87
CA LYS A 388 7.20 -8.82 19.60
C LYS A 388 8.36 -8.41 18.68
N GLU A 389 8.75 -9.26 17.73
CA GLU A 389 9.80 -8.97 16.75
C GLU A 389 9.35 -7.91 15.71
N LEU A 390 8.04 -7.72 15.52
CA LEU A 390 7.47 -6.73 14.60
C LEU A 390 7.24 -5.33 15.20
N LEU A 391 7.27 -5.18 16.52
CA LEU A 391 7.05 -3.91 17.21
C LEU A 391 8.31 -3.05 17.21
#